data_AF-A0A563VZG3-F1
#
_entry.id   AF-A0A563VZG3-F1
#
_cell.length_a   1.000
_cell.length_b   1.000
_cell.length_c   1.000
_cell.angle_alpha   90.00
_cell.angle_beta   90.00
_cell.angle_gamma   90.00
#
_symmetry.space_group_name_H-M   'P 1'
#
loop_
_entity.id
_entity.type
_entity.pdbx_description
1 polymer ?
#
loop_
_entity_poly.entity_id
_entity_poly.type
_entity_poly.pdbx_seq_one_letter_code
_entity_poly.pdbx_strand_id
1 'polypeptide(L)' 'MGLTSFEEQDEVVGGVLLLKTASALDPEDIADTATFLASDRAKFISGEVVDVALGYNASYTA' A
#
# COMPACT_ATOMS: atom_id res chain seq x y z
N MET A 1 -15.80 2.00 22.33
CA MET A 1 -14.82 3.00 21.84
C MET A 1 -13.88 2.28 20.90
N GLY A 2 -14.07 2.48 19.61
CA GLY A 2 -13.37 1.77 18.54
C GLY A 2 -14.14 1.97 17.24
N LEU A 3 -13.43 2.02 16.12
CA LEU A 3 -14.00 2.16 14.78
C LEU A 3 -14.82 0.90 14.48
N THR A 4 -16.05 1.07 14.02
CA THR A 4 -17.05 -0.02 13.95
C THR A 4 -17.36 -0.48 12.54
N SER A 5 -16.92 0.26 11.53
CA SER A 5 -17.01 -0.12 10.12
C SER A 5 -15.66 -0.04 9.40
N PHE A 6 -15.58 -0.68 8.23
CA PHE A 6 -14.42 -0.57 7.34
C PHE A 6 -14.25 0.85 6.80
N GLU A 7 -15.33 1.53 6.45
CA GLU A 7 -15.27 2.92 5.99
C GLU A 7 -14.72 3.86 7.06
N GLU A 8 -15.14 3.69 8.32
CA GLU A 8 -14.61 4.47 9.46
C GLU A 8 -13.12 4.18 9.69
N GLN A 9 -12.68 2.94 9.48
CA GLN A 9 -11.27 2.56 9.57
C GLN A 9 -10.45 3.20 8.45
N ASP A 10 -10.94 3.11 7.21
CA ASP A 10 -10.26 3.65 6.04
C ASP A 10 -10.16 5.18 6.08
N GLU A 11 -11.19 5.88 6.56
CA GLU A 11 -11.13 7.34 6.72
C GLU A 11 -10.03 7.76 7.71
N VAL A 12 -9.95 7.07 8.86
CA VAL A 12 -8.94 7.35 9.89
C VAL A 12 -7.54 6.97 9.40
N VAL A 13 -7.39 5.82 8.76
CA VAL A 13 -6.11 5.36 8.20
C VAL A 13 -5.65 6.27 7.07
N GLY A 14 -6.56 6.64 6.15
CA GLY A 14 -6.30 7.58 5.06
C GLY A 14 -5.72 8.90 5.52
N GLY A 15 -6.18 9.42 6.67
CA GLY A 15 -5.66 10.64 7.27
C GLY A 15 -4.18 10.58 7.69
N VAL A 16 -3.65 9.38 7.98
CA VAL A 16 -2.26 9.17 8.45
C VAL A 16 -1.32 8.65 7.36
N LEU A 17 -1.83 8.28 6.18
CA LEU A 17 -1.02 7.85 5.05
C LEU A 17 -0.29 9.02 4.39
N LEU A 18 0.94 8.79 3.94
CA LEU A 18 1.82 9.85 3.41
C LEU A 18 1.42 10.29 2.01
N LEU A 19 1.00 9.34 1.15
CA LEU A 19 0.67 9.64 -0.24
C LEU A 19 -0.68 10.37 -0.38
N LYS A 20 -1.63 10.16 0.55
CA LYS A 20 -2.97 10.80 0.58
C LYS A 20 -3.77 10.69 -0.72
N THR A 21 -3.42 9.74 -1.59
CA THR A 21 -4.09 9.50 -2.87
C THR A 21 -5.31 8.61 -2.72
N ALA A 22 -5.37 7.82 -1.65
CA ALA A 22 -6.48 6.93 -1.30
C ALA A 22 -6.54 6.74 0.22
N SER A 23 -7.69 6.29 0.72
CA SER A 23 -7.94 6.01 2.14
C SER A 23 -7.49 4.60 2.56
N ALA A 24 -7.43 3.67 1.61
CA ALA A 24 -6.88 2.33 1.75
C ALA A 24 -6.36 1.86 0.39
N LEU A 25 -5.62 0.75 0.37
CA LEU A 25 -5.27 0.05 -0.86
C LEU A 25 -6.38 -0.90 -1.25
N ASP A 26 -6.67 -0.95 -2.54
CA ASP A 26 -7.50 -2.00 -3.10
C ASP A 26 -6.67 -3.28 -3.32
N PRO A 27 -7.26 -4.49 -3.23
CA PRO A 27 -6.56 -5.73 -3.56
C PRO A 27 -5.89 -5.70 -4.95
N GLU A 28 -6.51 -4.99 -5.88
CA GLU A 28 -6.02 -4.73 -7.23
C GLU A 28 -4.66 -4.01 -7.24
N ASP A 29 -4.37 -3.10 -6.31
CA ASP A 29 -3.08 -2.39 -6.24
C ASP A 29 -1.92 -3.36 -5.96
N ILE A 30 -2.18 -4.37 -5.13
CA ILE A 30 -1.22 -5.45 -4.84
C ILE A 30 -1.08 -6.35 -6.07
N ALA A 31 -2.20 -6.72 -6.71
CA ALA A 31 -2.21 -7.58 -7.89
C ALA A 31 -1.47 -6.94 -9.09
N ASP A 32 -1.62 -5.62 -9.29
CA ASP A 32 -0.94 -4.87 -10.33
C ASP A 32 0.58 -4.80 -10.07
N THR A 33 0.98 -4.60 -8.81
CA THR A 33 2.40 -4.66 -8.43
C THR A 33 2.98 -6.05 -8.67
N ALA A 34 2.27 -7.10 -8.28
CA ALA A 34 2.68 -8.47 -8.54
C ALA A 34 2.79 -8.77 -10.04
N THR A 35 1.84 -8.27 -10.85
CA THR A 35 1.84 -8.39 -12.31
C THR A 35 3.04 -7.66 -12.93
N PHE A 36 3.37 -6.46 -12.43
CA PHE A 36 4.57 -5.73 -12.85
C PHE A 36 5.84 -6.53 -12.54
N LEU A 37 5.98 -7.04 -11.32
CA LEU A 37 7.15 -7.83 -10.88
C LEU A 37 7.30 -9.14 -11.67
N ALA A 38 6.18 -9.74 -12.10
CA ALA A 38 6.18 -10.94 -12.93
C ALA A 38 6.52 -10.67 -14.42
N SER A 39 6.60 -9.41 -14.84
CA SER A 39 6.83 -9.03 -16.24
C SER A 39 8.31 -8.79 -16.57
N ASP A 40 8.65 -8.79 -17.87
CA ASP A 40 9.99 -8.45 -18.38
C ASP A 40 10.46 -7.04 -17.98
N ARG A 41 9.53 -6.17 -17.56
CA ARG A 41 9.84 -4.81 -17.10
C ARG A 41 10.62 -4.82 -15.79
N ALA A 42 10.45 -5.85 -14.98
CA ALA A 42 11.10 -6.02 -13.69
C ALA A 42 12.29 -7.00 -13.73
N LYS A 43 12.80 -7.37 -14.92
CA LYS A 43 13.84 -8.40 -15.09
C LYS A 43 15.16 -8.19 -14.35
N PHE A 44 15.39 -7.00 -13.78
CA PHE A 44 16.57 -6.67 -12.98
C PHE A 44 16.27 -6.46 -11.49
N ILE A 45 15.04 -6.74 -11.05
CA ILE A 45 14.61 -6.62 -9.65
C ILE A 45 14.49 -8.02 -9.08
N SER A 46 15.28 -8.34 -8.05
CA SER A 46 15.26 -9.64 -7.38
C SER A 46 15.76 -9.52 -5.95
N GLY A 47 15.25 -10.36 -5.06
CA GLY A 47 15.65 -10.38 -3.65
C GLY A 47 15.17 -9.17 -2.82
N GLU A 48 14.25 -8.38 -3.36
CA GLU A 48 13.73 -7.16 -2.74
C GLU A 48 12.32 -7.38 -2.17
N VAL A 49 11.99 -6.67 -1.10
CA VAL A 49 10.62 -6.58 -0.56
C VAL A 49 10.03 -5.25 -1.02
N VAL A 50 8.98 -5.30 -1.85
CA VAL A 50 8.29 -4.12 -2.35
C VAL A 50 7.05 -3.86 -1.52
N ASP A 51 7.09 -2.82 -0.69
CA ASP A 51 5.95 -2.38 0.10
C ASP A 51 4.93 -1.62 -0.76
N VAL A 52 3.74 -2.19 -0.95
CA VAL A 52 2.57 -1.51 -1.47
C VAL A 52 1.77 -1.05 -0.26
N ALA A 53 2.02 0.18 0.23
CA ALA A 53 1.51 0.63 1.53
C ALA A 53 1.14 2.12 1.58
N LEU A 54 0.97 2.80 0.44
CA LEU A 54 0.69 4.26 0.37
C LEU A 54 1.67 5.12 1.21
N GLY A 55 2.92 4.65 1.32
CA GLY A 55 3.98 5.29 2.09
C GLY A 55 3.92 5.06 3.60
N TYR A 56 2.98 4.25 4.11
CA TYR A 56 2.89 3.95 5.54
C TYR A 56 4.19 3.37 6.10
N ASN A 57 4.85 2.49 5.35
CA ASN A 57 6.12 1.87 5.72
C ASN A 57 7.23 2.90 5.99
N ALA A 58 7.24 4.02 5.26
CA ALA A 58 8.20 5.10 5.44
C ALA A 58 7.96 5.94 6.71
N SER A 59 6.84 5.73 7.42
CA SER A 59 6.54 6.45 8.66
C SER A 59 7.19 5.85 9.91
N TYR A 60 7.58 4.56 9.89
CA TYR A 60 8.16 3.85 11.04
C TYR A 60 9.51 3.18 10.76
N THR A 61 10.02 3.25 9.53
CA THR A 61 11.36 2.76 9.15
C THR A 61 12.44 3.86 9.17
N ALA A 62 12.11 5.05 9.68
CA ALA A 62 13.05 6.17 9.87
C ALA A 62 13.90 6.02 11.13
#